data_AF-A0A502DYA8-F1
#
_entry.id   AF-A0A502DYA8-F1
#
_cell.length_a   1.000
_cell.length_b   1.000
_cell.length_c   1.000
_cell.angle_alpha   90.00
_cell.angle_beta   90.00
_cell.angle_gamma   90.00
#
_symmetry.space_group_name_H-M   'P 1'
#
loop_
_entity.id
_entity.type
_entity.pdbx_description
1 polymer ?
#
loop_
_entity_poly.entity_id
_entity_poly.type
_entity_poly.pdbx_seq_one_letter_code
_entity_poly.pdbx_strand_id
1 'polypeptide(L)'
;EMANWREVKLQLQAPVYFCDPHSPWQRGTNENTNRLLRFWFEKSTDLSVHTKADLKRVQDKLNTRPRPTLDLNTPADRLAALLTQAA
;
A
#
# COMPACT_ATOMS: atom_id res chain seq x y z
N GLU A 1 -13.46 6.67 9.15
CA GLU A 1 -13.67 5.89 7.91
C GLU A 1 -13.09 6.65 6.72
N MET A 2 -12.85 5.98 5.58
CA MET A 2 -12.37 6.63 4.36
C MET A 2 -13.44 7.62 3.86
N ALA A 3 -13.10 8.92 3.84
CA ALA A 3 -13.99 9.95 3.31
C ALA A 3 -14.26 9.72 1.82
N ASN A 4 -15.47 10.06 1.37
CA ASN A 4 -15.88 10.04 -0.04
C ASN A 4 -15.81 8.68 -0.76
N TRP A 5 -15.80 7.56 -0.02
CA TRP A 5 -15.69 6.22 -0.62
C TRP A 5 -16.79 5.89 -1.64
N ARG A 6 -17.99 6.47 -1.47
CA ARG A 6 -19.11 6.31 -2.40
C ARG A 6 -18.81 6.92 -3.76
N GLU A 7 -18.18 8.09 -3.79
CA GLU A 7 -17.78 8.78 -5.02
C GLU A 7 -16.66 8.01 -5.72
N VAL A 8 -15.64 7.58 -4.98
CA VAL A 8 -14.55 6.75 -5.50
C VAL A 8 -15.08 5.46 -6.13
N LYS A 9 -16.02 4.78 -5.47
CA LYS A 9 -16.69 3.58 -5.99
C LYS A 9 -17.37 3.83 -7.33
N LEU A 10 -18.10 4.94 -7.45
CA LEU A 10 -18.82 5.29 -8.67
C LEU A 10 -17.87 5.65 -9.81
N GLN A 11 -16.86 6.48 -9.54
CA GLN A 11 -15.91 6.94 -10.55
C GLN A 11 -15.02 5.82 -11.09
N LEU A 12 -14.53 4.93 -10.21
CA LEU A 12 -13.64 3.83 -10.61
C LEU A 12 -14.39 2.57 -11.04
N GLN A 13 -15.72 2.52 -10.86
CA GLN A 13 -16.55 1.32 -11.03
C GLN A 13 -15.97 0.09 -10.32
N ALA A 14 -15.28 0.32 -9.20
CA ALA A 14 -14.56 -0.70 -8.45
C ALA A 14 -15.24 -0.96 -7.10
N PRO A 15 -15.39 -2.22 -6.65
CA PRO A 15 -15.96 -2.52 -5.34
C PRO A 15 -15.08 -1.94 -4.22
N VAL A 16 -15.74 -1.44 -3.17
CA VAL A 16 -15.08 -0.93 -1.96
C VAL A 16 -15.43 -1.87 -0.81
N TYR A 17 -14.42 -2.29 -0.05
CA TYR A 17 -14.53 -3.20 1.08
C TYR A 17 -14.07 -2.50 2.36
N PHE A 18 -14.77 -2.79 3.46
CA PHE A 18 -14.41 -2.34 4.81
C PHE A 18 -14.12 -3.55 5.69
N CYS A 19 -13.24 -3.37 6.68
CA CYS A 19 -13.04 -4.40 7.70
C CYS A 19 -14.20 -4.36 8.70
N ASP A 20 -14.53 -5.52 9.25
CA ASP A 20 -15.49 -5.64 10.33
C ASP A 20 -14.99 -4.90 11.58
N PRO A 21 -15.91 -4.31 12.38
CA PRO A 21 -15.55 -3.70 13.65
C PRO A 21 -14.73 -4.65 14.53
N HIS A 22 -13.71 -4.13 15.20
CA HIS A 22 -12.82 -4.89 16.09
C HIS A 22 -12.03 -6.04 15.41
N SER A 23 -11.92 -6.03 14.07
CA SER A 23 -11.20 -7.07 13.30
C SER A 23 -9.92 -6.55 12.62
N PRO A 24 -8.90 -6.08 13.38
CA PRO A 24 -7.69 -5.49 12.81
C PRO A 24 -6.85 -6.46 11.96
N TRP A 25 -7.04 -7.77 12.10
CA TRP A 25 -6.35 -8.78 11.29
C TRP A 25 -6.78 -8.77 9.82
N GLN A 26 -7.99 -8.30 9.49
CA GLN A 26 -8.47 -8.18 8.10
C GLN A 26 -7.70 -7.14 7.27
N ARG A 27 -6.87 -6.32 7.93
CA ARG A 27 -5.99 -5.32 7.31
C ARG A 27 -4.51 -5.57 7.63
N GLY A 28 -4.15 -6.81 7.93
CA GLY A 28 -2.81 -7.20 8.35
C GLY A 28 -1.70 -6.74 7.39
N THR A 29 -1.91 -6.90 6.08
CA THR A 29 -0.96 -6.46 5.06
C THR A 29 -0.77 -4.94 5.06
N ASN A 30 -1.86 -4.18 5.17
CA ASN A 30 -1.79 -2.71 5.23
C ASN A 30 -1.01 -2.27 6.47
N GLU A 31 -1.25 -2.90 7.62
CA GLU A 31 -0.55 -2.56 8.86
C GLU A 31 0.92 -2.93 8.87
N ASN A 32 1.27 -4.04 8.23
CA ASN A 32 2.66 -4.39 8.00
C ASN A 32 3.35 -3.34 7.12
N THR A 33 2.73 -2.93 6.01
CA THR A 33 3.28 -1.90 5.10
C THR A 33 3.42 -0.54 5.79
N ASN A 34 2.40 -0.12 6.56
CA ASN A 34 2.46 1.12 7.33
C ASN A 34 3.61 1.12 8.35
N ARG A 35 3.89 -0.03 8.98
CA ARG A 35 5.03 -0.18 9.90
C ARG A 35 6.37 0.04 9.18
N LEU A 36 6.50 -0.44 7.95
CA LEU A 36 7.71 -0.23 7.15
C LEU A 36 7.87 1.25 6.76
N LEU A 37 6.78 1.89 6.34
CA LEU A 37 6.78 3.32 6.01
C LEU A 37 7.25 4.20 7.17
N ARG A 38 6.95 3.80 8.41
CA ARG A 38 7.37 4.51 9.63
C ARG A 38 8.88 4.56 9.85
N PHE A 39 9.68 3.80 9.10
CA PHE A 39 11.13 3.96 9.09
C PHE A 39 11.57 5.28 8.42
N TRP A 40 10.79 5.80 7.47
CA TRP A 40 11.09 7.06 6.77
C TRP A 40 10.18 8.20 7.17
N PHE A 41 8.93 7.89 7.52
CA PHE A 41 7.90 8.86 7.88
C PHE A 41 7.49 8.59 9.32
N GLU A 42 8.22 9.18 10.27
CA GLU A 42 7.97 8.97 11.68
C GLU A 42 6.51 9.23 12.03
N LYS A 43 6.01 8.50 13.02
CA LYS A 43 4.60 8.62 13.39
C LYS A 43 4.32 10.06 13.83
N SER A 44 3.21 10.61 13.34
CA SER A 44 2.75 11.97 13.66
C SER A 44 3.61 13.10 13.10
N THR A 45 4.51 12.84 12.14
CA THR A 45 5.17 13.92 11.39
C THR A 45 4.23 14.51 10.35
N ASP A 46 4.41 15.81 10.08
CA ASP A 46 3.75 16.45 8.95
C ASP A 46 4.30 15.86 7.64
N LEU A 47 3.45 15.16 6.89
CA LEU A 47 3.83 14.56 5.61
C LEU A 47 3.92 15.59 4.48
N SER A 48 3.34 16.78 4.65
CA SER A 48 3.33 17.83 3.63
C SER A 48 4.73 18.37 3.32
N VAL A 49 5.67 18.18 4.25
CA VAL A 49 7.09 18.55 4.08
C VAL A 49 7.81 17.66 3.07
N HIS A 50 7.28 16.47 2.77
CA HIS A 50 7.91 15.54 1.84
C HIS A 50 7.50 15.84 0.40
N THR A 51 8.49 15.94 -0.47
CA THR A 51 8.25 16.16 -1.89
C THR A 51 7.75 14.88 -2.56
N LYS A 52 7.15 15.03 -3.76
CA LYS A 52 6.81 13.87 -4.60
C LYS A 52 8.03 12.98 -4.88
N ALA A 53 9.23 13.56 -4.99
CA ALA A 53 10.47 12.83 -5.20
C ALA A 53 10.85 12.00 -3.96
N ASP A 54 10.66 12.53 -2.76
CA ASP A 54 10.89 11.79 -1.51
C ASP A 54 9.97 10.58 -1.40
N LEU A 55 8.68 10.78 -1.66
CA LEU A 55 7.67 9.72 -1.64
C LEU A 55 7.99 8.64 -2.68
N LYS A 56 8.37 9.04 -3.90
CA LYS A 56 8.77 8.11 -4.96
C LYS A 56 9.99 7.29 -4.57
N ARG A 57 11.02 7.91 -3.97
CA ARG A 57 12.22 7.21 -3.51
C ARG A 57 11.89 6.13 -2.46
N VAL A 58 10.98 6.42 -1.53
CA VAL A 58 10.54 5.45 -0.51
C VAL A 58 9.69 4.34 -1.14
N GLN A 59 8.77 4.69 -2.04
CA GLN A 59 7.98 3.73 -2.81
C GLN A 59 8.89 2.75 -3.57
N ASP A 60 9.87 3.27 -4.33
CA ASP A 60 10.78 2.45 -5.13
C ASP A 60 11.55 1.49 -4.21
N LYS A 61 12.10 1.97 -3.09
CA LYS A 61 12.76 1.13 -2.08
C LYS A 61 11.86 0.01 -1.55
N LEU A 62 10.58 0.27 -1.29
CA LEU A 62 9.66 -0.73 -0.77
C LEU A 62 9.23 -1.75 -1.82
N ASN A 63 9.09 -1.31 -3.07
CA ASN A 63 8.66 -2.12 -4.21
C ASN A 63 9.78 -3.00 -4.77
N THR A 64 11.04 -2.60 -4.61
CA THR A 64 12.22 -3.42 -4.99
C THR A 64 12.79 -4.23 -3.82
N ARG A 65 12.21 -4.14 -2.61
CA ARG A 65 12.68 -4.91 -1.45
C ARG A 65 12.13 -6.34 -1.48
N PRO A 66 12.98 -7.38 -1.49
CA PRO A 66 12.58 -8.78 -1.33
C PRO A 66 11.66 -9.01 -0.13
N ARG A 67 10.60 -9.80 -0.32
CA ARG A 67 9.65 -10.15 0.76
C ARG A 67 9.67 -11.65 1.04
N PRO A 68 9.87 -12.08 2.30
CA PRO A 68 9.73 -13.48 2.67
C PRO A 68 8.37 -14.08 2.32
N THR A 69 7.29 -13.27 2.39
CA THR A 69 5.94 -13.69 2.01
C THR A 69 5.73 -13.88 0.50
N LEU A 70 6.72 -13.52 -0.32
CA LEU A 70 6.71 -13.65 -1.78
C LEU A 70 7.89 -14.49 -2.26
N ASP A 71 8.34 -15.46 -1.45
CA ASP A 71 9.50 -16.32 -1.77
C ASP A 71 10.76 -15.50 -2.13
N LEU A 72 10.98 -14.40 -1.40
CA LEU A 72 12.05 -13.43 -1.61
C LEU A 72 12.01 -12.71 -2.97
N ASN A 73 10.93 -12.81 -3.74
CA ASN A 73 10.71 -11.93 -4.89
C ASN A 73 10.36 -10.51 -4.41
N THR A 74 10.50 -9.53 -5.31
CA THR A 74 10.08 -8.15 -5.01
C THR A 74 8.59 -7.95 -5.33
N PRO A 75 7.90 -7.03 -4.62
CA PRO A 75 6.53 -6.65 -4.97
C PRO A 75 6.38 -6.20 -6.43
N ALA A 76 7.37 -5.48 -6.96
CA ALA A 76 7.38 -5.04 -8.35
C ALA A 76 7.39 -6.23 -9.33
N ASP A 77 8.25 -7.23 -9.11
CA ASP A 77 8.34 -8.41 -9.99
C ASP A 77 7.04 -9.22 -9.97
N ARG A 78 6.48 -9.45 -8.77
CA ARG A 78 5.23 -10.21 -8.62
C ARG A 78 4.06 -9.48 -9.27
N LEU A 79 3.98 -8.16 -9.14
CA LEU A 79 2.95 -7.37 -9.80
C LEU A 79 3.10 -7.43 -11.33
N ALA A 80 4.31 -7.27 -11.86
CA ALA A 80 4.57 -7.37 -13.29
C ALA A 80 4.19 -8.75 -13.86
N ALA A 81 4.51 -9.83 -13.14
CA ALA A 81 4.12 -11.18 -13.53
C ALA A 81 2.58 -11.36 -13.55
N LEU A 82 1.87 -10.85 -12.54
CA LEU A 82 0.40 -10.92 -12.49
C LEU A 82 -0.26 -10.14 -13.63
N LEU A 83 0.23 -8.95 -13.94
CA LEU A 83 -0.29 -8.13 -15.04
C LEU A 83 -0.03 -8.77 -16.41
N THR A 84 1.10 -9.45 -16.56
CA THR A 84 1.44 -10.16 -17.80
C THR A 84 0.58 -11.42 -17.99
N GLN A 85 0.19 -12.10 -16.90
CA GLN A 85 -0.70 -13.27 -16.96
C GLN A 85 -2.18 -12.90 -17.18
N ALA A 86 -2.58 -11.69 -16.80
CA ALA A 86 -3.94 -11.19 -16.95
C ALA A 86 -4.22 -10.53 -18.33
N ALA A 87 -3.17 -10.29 -19.12
CA ALA A 87 -3.24 -9.75 -20.48
C ALA A 87 -3.33 -10.87 -21.52
#